data_AF-A0A2S0K4Y2-F1
#
_entry.id   AF-A0A2S0K4Y2-F1
#
_cell.length_a   1.000
_cell.length_b   1.000
_cell.length_c   1.000
_cell.angle_alpha   90.00
_cell.angle_beta   90.00
_cell.angle_gamma   90.00
#
_symmetry.space_group_name_H-M   'P 1'
#
loop_
_entity.id
_entity.type
_entity.pdbx_description
1 polymer ?
#
loop_
_entity_poly.entity_id
_entity_poly.type
_entity_poly.pdbx_seq_one_letter_code
_entity_poly.pdbx_strand_id
1 'polypeptide(L)'
;MDTSKNAFIIVAVANSAIACISQFLGSMLDGRFDSLFQFLAFPFVIILLNVVLGFKFRMKFYQYSLFAYLGLYVSIFVWGTFVLVESTKKELPPGEIVLGADLLFIIVVTIVQSIIFLIFNLITYVIYKMVFSKLVRL
;
A
#
# COMPACT_ATOMS: atom_id res chain seq x y z
N MET A 1 1.96 12.21 -27.84
CA MET A 1 2.14 11.32 -26.68
C MET A 1 0.84 11.35 -25.89
N ASP A 2 0.09 10.26 -25.89
CA ASP A 2 -1.30 10.23 -25.38
C ASP A 2 -1.39 10.66 -23.91
N THR A 3 -2.15 11.72 -23.64
CA THR A 3 -2.40 12.28 -22.31
C THR A 3 -2.98 11.25 -21.33
N SER A 4 -3.70 10.24 -21.82
CA SER A 4 -4.23 9.13 -21.02
C SER A 4 -3.13 8.16 -20.56
N LYS A 5 -2.19 7.79 -21.43
CA LYS A 5 -1.05 6.93 -21.08
C LYS A 5 -0.17 7.58 -20.01
N ASN A 6 0.06 8.89 -20.13
CA ASN A 6 0.83 9.64 -19.14
C ASN A 6 0.11 9.66 -17.78
N ALA A 7 -1.22 9.80 -17.75
CA ALA A 7 -1.99 9.75 -16.50
C ALA A 7 -1.89 8.38 -15.80
N PHE A 8 -1.96 7.27 -16.55
CA PHE A 8 -1.79 5.93 -15.99
C PHE A 8 -0.41 5.74 -15.33
N ILE A 9 0.65 6.15 -16.03
CA ILE A 9 2.02 6.05 -15.53
C ILE A 9 2.18 6.90 -14.27
N ILE A 10 1.69 8.14 -14.27
CA ILE A 10 1.78 9.02 -13.10
C ILE A 10 1.09 8.41 -11.89
N VAL A 11 -0.10 7.84 -12.05
CA VAL A 11 -0.85 7.24 -10.94
C VAL A 11 -0.21 5.96 -10.44
N ALA A 12 0.32 5.12 -11.33
CA ALA A 12 1.05 3.92 -10.94
C ALA A 12 2.32 4.25 -10.16
N VAL A 13 3.12 5.21 -10.66
CA VAL A 13 4.37 5.63 -10.03
C VAL A 13 4.10 6.34 -8.71
N ALA A 14 3.11 7.23 -8.63
CA ALA A 14 2.77 7.94 -7.40
C ALA A 14 2.32 6.98 -6.30
N ASN A 15 1.44 6.03 -6.61
CA ASN A 15 1.01 5.00 -5.66
C ASN A 15 2.19 4.18 -5.15
N SER A 16 3.03 3.69 -6.06
CA SER A 16 4.17 2.83 -5.71
C SER A 16 5.22 3.59 -4.90
N ALA A 17 5.59 4.80 -5.32
CA ALA A 17 6.60 5.61 -4.64
C ALA A 17 6.14 6.01 -3.24
N ILE A 18 4.91 6.50 -3.09
CA ILE A 18 4.37 6.95 -1.80
C ILE A 18 4.15 5.77 -0.87
N ALA A 19 3.68 4.63 -1.37
CA ALA A 19 3.55 3.40 -0.57
C ALA A 19 4.93 2.96 -0.03
N CYS A 20 5.95 2.93 -0.88
CA CYS A 20 7.32 2.56 -0.47
C CYS A 20 7.90 3.53 0.55
N ILE A 21 7.81 4.85 0.30
CA ILE A 21 8.31 5.88 1.21
C ILE A 21 7.59 5.80 2.55
N SER A 22 6.26 5.63 2.53
CA SER A 22 5.46 5.55 3.75
C SER A 22 5.85 4.33 4.57
N GLN A 23 5.98 3.15 3.93
CA GLN A 23 6.35 1.92 4.62
C GLN A 23 7.77 1.96 5.19
N PHE A 24 8.71 2.60 4.47
CA PHE A 24 10.08 2.81 4.93
C PHE A 24 10.16 3.78 6.12
N LEU A 25 9.47 4.93 6.05
CA LEU A 25 9.35 5.87 7.16
C LEU A 25 8.72 5.19 8.38
N GLY A 26 7.71 4.37 8.14
CA GLY A 26 7.08 3.49 9.11
C GLY A 26 8.09 2.65 9.88
N SER A 27 8.89 1.86 9.17
CA SER A 27 9.92 1.01 9.77
C SER A 27 11.01 1.78 10.53
N MET A 28 11.31 3.02 10.13
CA MET A 28 12.26 3.86 10.89
C MET A 28 11.67 4.41 12.21
N LEU A 29 10.34 4.42 12.33
CA LEU A 29 9.61 4.90 13.49
C LEU A 29 9.29 3.80 14.51
N ASP A 30 9.80 2.57 14.31
CA ASP A 30 9.54 1.33 15.08
C ASP A 30 9.86 1.36 16.59
N GLY A 31 10.10 2.54 17.18
CA GLY A 31 10.22 2.74 18.62
C GLY A 31 9.22 3.72 19.24
N ARG A 32 8.30 4.33 18.46
CA ARG A 32 7.41 5.41 18.96
C ARG A 32 5.92 5.22 18.70
N PHE A 33 5.52 4.29 17.84
CA PHE A 33 4.12 4.08 17.47
C PHE A 33 3.71 2.63 17.72
N ASP A 34 2.48 2.43 18.21
CA ASP A 34 1.87 1.10 18.29
C ASP A 34 1.82 0.46 16.90
N SER A 35 2.19 -0.82 16.81
CA SER A 35 2.20 -1.61 15.58
C SER A 35 0.87 -1.57 14.82
N LEU A 36 -0.26 -1.46 15.55
CA LEU A 36 -1.60 -1.26 14.99
C LEU A 36 -1.75 0.01 14.16
N PHE A 37 -1.12 1.11 14.58
CA PHE A 37 -1.22 2.39 13.88
C PHE A 37 -0.51 2.33 12.53
N GLN A 38 0.63 1.66 12.46
CA GLN A 38 1.34 1.39 11.21
C GLN A 38 0.50 0.53 10.25
N PHE A 39 -0.13 -0.55 10.74
CA PHE A 39 -0.98 -1.41 9.91
C PHE A 39 -2.19 -0.68 9.30
N LEU A 40 -2.73 0.34 9.97
CA LEU A 40 -3.83 1.17 9.43
C LEU A 40 -3.34 2.34 8.57
N ALA A 41 -2.24 2.98 8.96
CA ALA A 41 -1.77 4.20 8.31
C ALA A 41 -1.33 3.96 6.87
N PHE A 42 -0.60 2.88 6.56
CA PHE A 42 -0.12 2.66 5.18
C PHE A 42 -1.26 2.40 4.19
N PRO A 43 -2.21 1.48 4.46
CA PRO A 43 -3.39 1.32 3.61
C PRO A 43 -4.17 2.63 3.42
N PHE A 44 -4.27 3.44 4.48
CA PHE A 44 -4.98 4.72 4.44
C PHE A 44 -4.31 5.75 3.52
N VAL A 45 -2.98 5.91 3.60
CA VAL A 45 -2.23 6.87 2.76
C VAL A 45 -2.39 6.54 1.28
N ILE A 46 -2.30 5.26 0.91
CA ILE A 46 -2.47 4.81 -0.48
C ILE A 46 -3.90 5.10 -0.97
N ILE A 47 -4.92 4.84 -0.14
CA ILE A 47 -6.31 5.13 -0.49
C ILE A 47 -6.56 6.62 -0.63
N LEU A 48 -6.06 7.44 0.29
CA LEU A 48 -6.16 8.90 0.23
C LEU A 48 -5.53 9.44 -1.06
N LEU A 49 -4.35 8.93 -1.43
CA LEU A 49 -3.69 9.28 -2.68
C LEU A 49 -4.57 8.95 -3.89
N ASN A 50 -5.16 7.75 -3.93
CA ASN A 50 -6.05 7.36 -5.02
C ASN A 50 -7.31 8.20 -5.11
N VAL A 51 -7.85 8.65 -3.98
CA VAL A 51 -8.97 9.60 -3.97
C VAL A 51 -8.55 10.94 -4.60
N VAL A 52 -7.40 11.49 -4.19
CA VAL A 52 -6.86 12.76 -4.73
C VAL A 52 -6.56 12.65 -6.23
N LEU A 53 -5.90 11.58 -6.66
CA LEU A 53 -5.61 11.31 -8.07
C LEU A 53 -6.92 11.06 -8.86
N GLY A 54 -7.89 10.42 -8.20
CA GLY A 54 -9.27 10.23 -8.63
C GLY A 54 -9.92 11.51 -9.15
N PHE A 55 -9.89 12.55 -8.32
CA PHE A 55 -10.44 13.86 -8.66
C PHE A 55 -9.71 14.53 -9.83
N LYS A 56 -8.39 14.35 -9.94
CA LYS A 56 -7.57 15.03 -10.95
C LYS A 56 -7.65 14.39 -12.34
N PHE A 57 -7.53 13.06 -12.44
CA PHE A 57 -7.37 12.38 -13.74
C PHE A 57 -8.67 11.71 -14.24
N ARG A 58 -9.74 11.69 -13.44
CA ARG A 58 -11.07 11.14 -13.78
C ARG A 58 -11.05 9.76 -14.46
N MET A 59 -10.08 8.90 -14.12
CA MET A 59 -10.03 7.52 -14.61
C MET A 59 -11.15 6.67 -13.99
N LYS A 60 -11.39 5.47 -14.55
CA LYS A 60 -12.41 4.57 -14.00
C LYS A 60 -11.93 4.04 -12.64
N PHE A 61 -12.85 3.89 -11.67
CA PHE A 61 -12.52 3.44 -10.32
C PHE A 61 -11.68 2.16 -10.28
N TYR A 62 -11.97 1.17 -11.13
CA TYR A 62 -11.20 -0.07 -11.19
C TYR A 62 -9.72 0.15 -11.55
N GLN A 63 -9.41 1.17 -12.34
CA GLN A 63 -8.04 1.49 -12.74
C GLN A 63 -7.26 2.04 -11.55
N TYR A 64 -7.85 2.98 -10.80
CA TYR A 64 -7.26 3.47 -9.56
C TYR A 64 -7.07 2.36 -8.54
N SER A 65 -8.11 1.53 -8.33
CA SER A 65 -8.04 0.38 -7.43
C SER A 65 -6.89 -0.56 -7.79
N LEU A 66 -6.71 -0.86 -9.08
CA LEU A 66 -5.62 -1.72 -9.55
C LEU A 66 -4.24 -1.12 -9.26
N PHE A 67 -4.03 0.18 -9.50
CA PHE A 67 -2.76 0.84 -9.15
C PHE A 67 -2.54 1.00 -7.65
N ALA A 68 -3.62 1.11 -6.88
CA ALA A 68 -3.60 1.11 -5.43
C ALA A 68 -3.04 -0.22 -4.89
N TYR A 69 -3.58 -1.35 -5.37
CA TYR A 69 -3.09 -2.68 -5.04
C TYR A 69 -1.66 -2.90 -5.51
N LEU A 70 -1.33 -2.46 -6.73
CA LEU A 70 0.04 -2.53 -7.23
C LEU A 70 1.00 -1.80 -6.30
N GLY A 71 0.67 -0.59 -5.87
CA GLY A 71 1.47 0.18 -4.92
C GLY A 71 1.68 -0.54 -3.59
N LEU A 72 0.61 -1.13 -3.04
CA LEU A 72 0.66 -1.91 -1.80
C LEU A 72 1.60 -3.13 -1.92
N TYR A 73 1.46 -3.94 -2.97
CA TYR A 73 2.29 -5.13 -3.12
C TYR A 73 3.76 -4.78 -3.42
N VAL A 74 4.01 -3.72 -4.19
CA VAL A 74 5.37 -3.22 -4.43
C VAL A 74 6.00 -2.74 -3.12
N SER A 75 5.27 -2.01 -2.27
CA SER A 75 5.83 -1.55 -0.98
C SER A 75 6.12 -2.69 -0.03
N ILE A 76 5.23 -3.68 0.06
CA ILE A 76 5.44 -4.89 0.86
C ILE A 76 6.65 -5.67 0.34
N PHE A 77 6.80 -5.81 -0.97
CA PHE A 77 7.94 -6.51 -1.56
C PHE A 77 9.27 -5.82 -1.23
N VAL A 78 9.34 -4.50 -1.41
CA VAL A 78 10.54 -3.71 -1.10
C VAL A 78 10.88 -3.80 0.39
N TRP A 79 9.89 -3.62 1.27
CA TRP A 79 10.06 -3.73 2.72
C TRP A 79 10.49 -5.14 3.15
N GLY A 80 9.81 -6.18 2.65
CA GLY A 80 10.15 -7.57 2.97
C GLY A 80 11.56 -7.94 2.51
N THR A 81 11.98 -7.45 1.35
CA THR A 81 13.36 -7.63 0.87
C THR A 81 14.37 -6.96 1.81
N PHE A 82 14.07 -5.75 2.28
CA PHE A 82 14.92 -5.04 3.25
C PHE A 82 15.03 -5.79 4.57
N VAL A 83 13.91 -6.24 5.13
CA VAL A 83 13.86 -7.05 6.37
C VAL A 83 14.71 -8.32 6.22
N LEU A 84 14.54 -9.07 5.12
CA LEU A 84 15.31 -10.30 4.89
C LEU A 84 16.83 -10.01 4.78
N VAL A 85 17.22 -8.94 4.09
CA VAL A 85 18.63 -8.54 3.97
C VAL A 85 19.21 -8.13 5.33
N GLU A 86 18.46 -7.40 6.14
CA GLU A 86 18.92 -6.99 7.48
C GLU A 86 19.04 -8.18 8.44
N SER A 87 18.09 -9.11 8.37
CA SER A 87 18.11 -10.34 9.15
C SER A 87 19.31 -11.24 8.84
N THR A 88 19.80 -11.28 7.59
CA THR A 88 21.04 -12.02 7.26
C THR A 88 22.31 -11.45 7.89
N LYS A 89 22.28 -10.22 8.42
CA LYS A 89 23.42 -9.58 9.08
C LYS A 89 23.51 -9.88 10.58
N LYS A 90 22.49 -10.51 11.18
CA LYS A 90 22.47 -10.85 12.60
C LYS A 90 23.17 -12.20 12.81
N GLU A 91 24.15 -12.23 13.71
CA GLU A 91 24.74 -13.49 14.18
C GLU A 91 23.70 -14.26 15.00
N LEU A 92 23.51 -15.53 14.69
CA LEU A 92 22.51 -16.39 15.31
C LEU A 92 23.14 -17.38 16.27
N PRO A 93 22.48 -17.68 17.41
CA PRO A 93 22.85 -18.84 18.20
C PRO A 93 22.62 -20.14 17.37
N PRO A 94 23.44 -21.18 17.61
CA PRO A 94 23.36 -22.41 16.84
C PRO A 94 21.98 -23.07 16.98
N GLY A 95 21.29 -23.29 15.86
CA GLY A 95 20.00 -23.97 15.78
C GLY A 95 18.81 -23.10 15.37
N GLU A 96 18.96 -21.77 15.29
CA GLU A 96 17.88 -20.88 14.83
C GLU A 96 17.91 -20.62 13.31
N ILE A 97 16.79 -20.85 12.64
CA ILE A 97 16.61 -20.54 11.21
C ILE A 97 15.92 -19.18 11.09
N VAL A 98 16.70 -18.11 10.95
CA VAL A 98 16.18 -16.72 10.80
C VAL A 98 15.25 -16.54 9.63
N LEU A 99 15.55 -17.19 8.51
CA LEU A 99 14.75 -17.05 7.29
C LEU A 99 13.30 -17.52 7.48
N GLY A 100 13.03 -18.48 8.37
CA GLY A 100 11.70 -19.04 8.55
C GLY A 100 10.74 -18.11 9.28
N ALA A 101 11.19 -17.54 10.40
CA ALA A 101 10.36 -16.66 11.24
C ALA A 101 10.06 -15.32 10.56
N ASP A 102 11.06 -14.72 9.91
CA ASP A 102 10.88 -13.42 9.24
C ASP A 102 9.99 -13.55 7.99
N LEU A 103 10.12 -14.65 7.25
CA LEU A 103 9.24 -14.91 6.11
C LEU A 103 7.79 -15.10 6.55
N LEU A 104 7.57 -15.81 7.66
CA LEU A 104 6.24 -16.02 8.24
C LEU A 104 5.66 -14.70 8.75
N PHE A 105 6.48 -13.84 9.36
CA PHE A 105 6.10 -12.49 9.76
C PHE A 105 5.69 -11.63 8.56
N ILE A 106 6.50 -11.60 7.49
CA ILE A 106 6.18 -10.86 6.26
C ILE A 106 4.85 -11.34 5.66
N ILE A 107 4.60 -12.65 5.64
CA ILE A 107 3.34 -13.22 5.15
C ILE A 107 2.15 -12.74 5.99
N VAL A 108 2.25 -12.80 7.32
CA VAL A 108 1.19 -12.33 8.23
C VAL A 108 0.90 -10.84 8.02
N VAL A 109 1.95 -10.02 7.97
CA VAL A 109 1.83 -8.57 7.69
C VAL A 109 1.13 -8.33 6.36
N THR A 110 1.51 -9.08 5.32
CA THR A 110 0.91 -8.97 3.98
C THR A 110 -0.57 -9.29 4.00
N ILE A 111 -0.98 -10.37 4.68
CA ILE A 111 -2.39 -10.77 4.79
C ILE A 111 -3.19 -9.69 5.53
N VAL A 112 -2.71 -9.23 6.68
CA VAL A 112 -3.40 -8.23 7.49
C VAL A 112 -3.55 -6.91 6.73
N GLN A 113 -2.47 -6.41 6.12
CA GLN A 113 -2.52 -5.18 5.32
C GLN A 113 -3.45 -5.32 4.11
N SER A 114 -3.47 -6.49 3.44
CA SER A 114 -4.36 -6.74 2.31
C SER A 114 -5.84 -6.74 2.73
N ILE A 115 -6.18 -7.31 3.88
CA ILE A 115 -7.56 -7.30 4.42
C ILE A 115 -8.00 -5.87 4.75
N ILE A 116 -7.16 -5.11 5.46
CA ILE A 116 -7.46 -3.71 5.82
C ILE A 116 -7.64 -2.87 4.54
N PHE A 117 -6.74 -3.06 3.58
CA PHE A 117 -6.80 -2.36 2.31
C PHE A 117 -8.05 -2.68 1.50
N LEU A 118 -8.47 -3.95 1.48
CA LEU A 118 -9.72 -4.37 0.85
C LEU A 118 -10.92 -3.62 1.47
N ILE A 119 -10.98 -3.52 2.80
CA ILE A 119 -12.04 -2.81 3.51
C ILE A 119 -12.05 -1.32 3.12
N PHE A 120 -10.89 -0.65 3.14
CA PHE A 120 -10.82 0.77 2.75
C PHE A 120 -11.17 0.99 1.28
N ASN A 121 -10.76 0.08 0.40
CA ASN A 121 -11.08 0.17 -1.01
C ASN A 121 -12.59 -0.05 -1.26
N LEU A 122 -13.22 -0.96 -0.52
CA LEU A 122 -14.67 -1.15 -0.53
C LEU A 122 -15.41 0.10 -0.05
N ILE A 123 -14.98 0.71 1.06
CA ILE A 123 -15.54 1.98 1.55
C ILE A 123 -15.40 3.07 0.50
N THR A 124 -14.21 3.18 -0.12
CA THR A 124 -13.95 4.17 -1.17
C THR A 124 -14.83 3.93 -2.40
N TYR A 125 -15.07 2.68 -2.77
CA TYR A 125 -16.00 2.33 -3.85
C TYR A 125 -17.44 2.76 -3.55
N VAL A 126 -17.92 2.52 -2.32
CA VAL A 126 -19.25 2.93 -1.88
C VAL A 126 -19.38 4.46 -1.93
N ILE A 127 -18.38 5.19 -1.43
CA ILE A 127 -18.33 6.66 -1.51
C ILE A 127 -18.35 7.13 -2.97
N TYR A 128 -17.49 6.56 -3.81
CA TYR A 128 -17.44 6.86 -5.24
C TYR A 128 -18.82 6.67 -5.90
N LYS A 129 -19.49 5.54 -5.64
CA LYS A 129 -20.82 5.26 -6.19
C LYS A 129 -21.88 6.24 -5.68
N MET A 130 -21.86 6.60 -4.39
CA MET A 130 -22.81 7.56 -3.82
C MET A 130 -22.64 8.98 -4.35
N VAL A 131 -21.39 9.43 -4.52
CA VAL A 131 -21.07 10.79 -4.97
C VAL A 131 -21.26 10.91 -6.48
N PHE A 132 -20.72 9.98 -7.28
CA PHE A 132 -20.81 10.06 -8.74
C PHE A 132 -22.17 9.64 -9.31
N SER A 133 -22.95 8.75 -8.65
CA SER A 133 -24.33 8.48 -9.11
C SER A 133 -25.26 9.67 -8.89
N LYS A 134 -24.96 10.56 -7.92
CA LYS A 134 -25.67 11.82 -7.73
C LYS A 134 -25.24 12.90 -8.73
N LEU A 135 -23.99 12.88 -9.19
CA LEU A 135 -23.46 13.86 -10.15
C LEU A 135 -24.00 13.70 -11.58
N VAL A 136 -24.47 12.51 -11.97
CA VAL A 136 -25.05 12.21 -13.30
C VAL A 136 -26.56 12.56 -13.38
N ARG A 137 -27.18 12.96 -12.26
CA ARG A 137 -28.60 13.40 -12.20
C ARG A 137 -28.77 14.93 -12.22
N LEU A 138 -27.70 15.68 -12.43
CA LEU A 138 -27.70 17.13 -12.66
C LEU A 138 -27.24 17.40 -14.10
#